data_AF-W5UDR8-F1
#
_entry.id   AF-W5UDR8-F1
#
_cell.length_a   1.000
_cell.length_b   1.000
_cell.length_c   1.000
_cell.angle_alpha   90.00
_cell.angle_beta   90.00
_cell.angle_gamma   90.00
#
_symmetry.space_group_name_H-M   'P 1'
#
loop_
_entity.id
_entity.type
_entity.pdbx_description
1 polymer ?
#
loop_
_entity_poly.entity_id
_entity_poly.type
_entity_poly.pdbx_seq_one_letter_code
_entity_poly.pdbx_strand_id
1 'polypeptide(L)'
;MAVRGHERLAKMPRALRRLVHLVLLCPLSKGLQSRLPAVKVKYLMVAWLGVLVASWVVYIQYSSYSELCRGHVCTMLICEHYHKGVISGSVCKSLCEEKTLTLQRCLSTSPTHQVYSAMWKEKAVVVKCGLHDAQRDASLYDKPTRGTSMDEFREMLHDFLKNSLGEQLSLGSLVLRIVSLADVNADGKVSLAEAKSVWALLRINEFVLTLVLQDKEHAPHLLGFCGQLYTTEHVAHSTLFSVNIPSWLHPLLPKALSSSLNHWLAPAWPHRARVAIGLLEMVEELFHGAYGTFYMCDATPQRVGYSANYDCKMLDLGSVVPEATVRAFLRGRACQVNTDCTFGSDCTATCDRLAKQCNTEVVRPNLAKVCALLRDFLFFGAPSDLMDDLDKQLRTCMTLSGLASQMEVHHSLVLNNLKTLLWKKISDTKYS
;
A
#
# COMPACT_ATOMS: atom_id res chain seq x y z
N MET A 1 -12.12 -36.45 -37.54
CA MET A 1 -11.38 -35.25 -37.97
C MET A 1 -10.78 -34.63 -36.71
N ALA A 2 -9.69 -35.13 -36.13
CA ALA A 2 -8.29 -35.02 -36.53
C ALA A 2 -7.78 -33.57 -36.70
N VAL A 3 -6.70 -33.25 -35.97
CA VAL A 3 -5.73 -32.13 -36.12
C VAL A 3 -6.12 -30.84 -35.35
N ARG A 4 -5.32 -30.22 -34.47
CA ARG A 4 -3.98 -30.44 -33.88
C ARG A 4 -3.89 -29.60 -32.59
N GLY A 5 -3.54 -30.20 -31.47
CA GLY A 5 -2.97 -29.50 -30.32
C GLY A 5 -1.50 -29.19 -30.59
N HIS A 6 -1.08 -27.95 -30.32
CA HIS A 6 0.33 -27.57 -30.36
C HIS A 6 0.74 -27.07 -28.96
N GLU A 7 1.24 -28.01 -28.17
CA GLU A 7 2.07 -27.74 -27.00
C GLU A 7 3.25 -26.87 -27.44
N ARG A 8 3.34 -25.65 -26.88
CA ARG A 8 4.56 -24.85 -26.94
C ARG A 8 5.47 -25.30 -25.80
N LEU A 9 6.24 -26.35 -26.05
CA LEU A 9 7.47 -26.62 -25.32
C LEU A 9 8.36 -25.37 -25.40
N ALA A 10 8.73 -24.84 -24.23
CA ALA A 10 9.66 -23.74 -24.08
C ALA A 10 10.96 -24.05 -24.83
N LYS A 11 11.20 -23.31 -25.92
CA LYS A 11 12.49 -23.29 -26.62
C LYS A 11 13.51 -22.62 -25.71
N MET A 12 14.28 -23.44 -25.02
CA MET A 12 15.50 -23.06 -24.32
C MET A 12 16.39 -22.23 -25.28
N PRO A 13 16.83 -21.02 -24.91
CA PRO A 13 17.58 -20.15 -25.81
C PRO A 13 18.92 -20.80 -26.19
N ARG A 14 19.29 -20.74 -27.48
CA ARG A 14 20.49 -21.38 -28.04
C ARG A 14 21.79 -20.96 -27.33
N ALA A 15 21.80 -19.83 -26.63
CA ALA A 15 22.90 -19.37 -25.79
C ALA A 15 23.15 -20.29 -24.58
N LEU A 16 22.10 -20.88 -23.99
CA LEU A 16 22.22 -21.77 -22.82
C LEU A 16 22.80 -23.14 -23.21
N ARG A 17 22.51 -23.65 -24.42
CA ARG A 17 23.17 -24.86 -24.95
C ARG A 17 24.68 -24.67 -25.13
N ARG A 18 25.12 -23.47 -25.56
CA ARG A 18 26.55 -23.18 -25.71
C ARG A 18 27.27 -23.04 -24.37
N LEU A 19 26.59 -22.54 -23.33
CA LEU A 19 27.15 -22.48 -21.98
C LEU A 19 27.25 -23.86 -21.31
N VAL A 20 26.25 -24.73 -21.50
CA VAL A 20 26.30 -26.12 -20.98
C VAL A 20 27.40 -26.94 -21.68
N HIS A 21 27.67 -26.68 -22.96
CA HIS A 21 28.79 -27.33 -23.67
C HIS A 21 30.16 -26.75 -23.31
N LEU A 22 30.26 -25.50 -22.84
CA LEU A 22 31.53 -24.90 -22.44
C LEU A 22 32.02 -25.39 -21.06
N VAL A 23 31.10 -25.84 -20.19
CA VAL A 23 31.44 -26.28 -18.83
C VAL A 23 31.73 -27.79 -18.76
N LEU A 24 31.26 -28.59 -19.71
CA LEU A 24 31.34 -30.06 -19.65
C LEU A 24 32.48 -30.71 -20.45
N LEU A 25 33.11 -30.01 -21.39
CA LEU A 25 34.11 -30.61 -22.30
C LEU A 25 35.30 -29.68 -22.55
N CYS A 26 36.08 -29.37 -21.52
CA CYS A 26 37.47 -28.94 -21.70
C CYS A 26 38.39 -30.16 -21.56
N PRO A 27 39.08 -30.61 -22.62
CA PRO A 27 40.05 -31.68 -22.52
C PRO A 27 41.31 -31.10 -21.86
N LEU A 28 41.49 -31.34 -20.56
CA LEU A 28 42.74 -31.00 -19.89
C LEU A 28 43.88 -31.80 -20.52
N SER A 29 44.91 -31.07 -20.93
CA SER A 29 46.15 -31.58 -21.51
C SER A 29 46.81 -32.61 -20.59
N LYS A 30 47.16 -33.76 -21.18
CA LYS A 30 47.95 -34.83 -20.57
C LYS A 30 49.38 -34.31 -20.32
N GLY A 31 49.62 -33.72 -19.15
CA GLY A 31 50.95 -33.21 -18.80
C GLY A 31 51.19 -32.83 -17.35
N LEU A 32 50.19 -32.91 -16.46
CA LEU A 32 50.37 -32.62 -15.03
C LEU A 32 49.58 -33.63 -14.19
N GLN A 33 49.94 -34.90 -14.37
CA GLN A 33 49.30 -36.06 -13.77
C GLN A 33 50.22 -36.68 -12.71
N SER A 34 50.54 -35.92 -11.66
CA SER A 34 50.92 -36.48 -10.37
C SER A 34 50.93 -35.37 -9.31
N ARG A 35 50.25 -35.63 -8.19
CA ARG A 35 50.08 -34.78 -7.00
C ARG A 35 48.93 -33.76 -7.06
N LEU A 36 47.83 -34.14 -6.39
CA LEU A 36 46.74 -33.37 -5.75
C LEU A 36 45.30 -33.79 -6.14
N PRO A 37 44.92 -35.09 -6.02
CA PRO A 37 43.54 -35.53 -6.19
C PRO A 37 42.59 -34.96 -5.12
N ALA A 38 43.08 -34.76 -3.88
CA ALA A 38 42.26 -34.27 -2.76
C ALA A 38 41.77 -32.83 -2.94
N VAL A 39 42.55 -31.98 -3.61
CA VAL A 39 42.23 -30.56 -3.81
C VAL A 39 41.12 -30.40 -4.87
N LYS A 40 41.15 -31.20 -5.94
CA LYS A 40 40.10 -31.20 -6.97
C LYS A 40 38.74 -31.65 -6.43
N VAL A 41 38.70 -32.66 -5.55
CA VAL A 41 37.45 -33.14 -4.94
C VAL A 41 36.86 -32.10 -4.00
N LYS A 42 37.69 -31.38 -3.22
CA LYS A 42 37.24 -30.29 -2.35
C LYS A 42 36.56 -29.15 -3.12
N TYR A 43 37.18 -28.68 -4.21
CA TYR A 43 36.57 -27.63 -5.03
C TYR A 43 35.28 -28.10 -5.74
N LEU A 44 35.23 -29.36 -6.17
CA LEU A 44 34.02 -29.94 -6.76
C LEU A 44 32.87 -30.00 -5.73
N MET A 45 33.17 -30.42 -4.49
CA MET A 45 32.18 -30.47 -3.41
C MET A 45 31.66 -29.08 -3.04
N VAL A 46 32.54 -28.06 -2.98
CA VAL A 46 32.13 -26.67 -2.74
C VAL A 46 31.29 -26.13 -3.89
N ALA A 47 31.62 -26.44 -5.14
CA ALA A 47 30.81 -26.06 -6.30
C ALA A 47 29.41 -26.69 -6.27
N TRP A 48 29.32 -27.99 -5.95
CA TRP A 48 28.05 -28.69 -5.79
C TRP A 48 27.22 -28.15 -4.62
N LEU A 49 27.85 -27.85 -3.48
CA LEU A 49 27.19 -27.19 -2.36
C LEU A 49 26.66 -25.81 -2.76
N GLY A 50 27.44 -25.04 -3.52
CA GLY A 50 27.01 -23.75 -4.06
C GLY A 50 25.80 -23.86 -4.97
N VAL A 51 25.75 -24.86 -5.85
CA VAL A 51 24.57 -25.14 -6.70
C VAL A 51 23.36 -25.54 -5.87
N LEU A 52 23.53 -26.40 -4.86
CA LEU A 52 22.43 -26.81 -3.98
C LEU A 52 21.86 -25.62 -3.19
N VAL A 53 22.72 -24.79 -2.60
CA VAL A 53 22.31 -23.59 -1.87
C VAL A 53 21.63 -22.60 -2.81
N ALA A 54 22.20 -22.35 -4.00
CA ALA A 54 21.58 -21.47 -5.00
C ALA A 54 20.20 -21.98 -5.44
N SER A 55 20.08 -23.29 -5.71
CA SER A 55 18.80 -23.92 -6.08
C SER A 55 17.78 -23.83 -4.95
N TRP A 56 18.21 -24.00 -3.69
CA TRP A 56 17.35 -23.88 -2.52
C TRP A 56 16.87 -22.43 -2.32
N VAL A 57 17.76 -21.45 -2.48
CA VAL A 57 17.40 -20.01 -2.45
C VAL A 57 16.40 -19.68 -3.56
N VAL A 58 16.64 -20.14 -4.79
CA VAL A 58 15.71 -19.93 -5.92
C VAL A 58 14.36 -20.58 -5.65
N TYR A 59 14.35 -21.79 -5.08
CA TYR A 59 13.11 -22.49 -4.72
C TYR A 59 12.31 -21.72 -3.66
N ILE A 60 12.95 -21.26 -2.58
CA ILE A 60 12.29 -20.46 -1.54
C ILE A 60 11.76 -19.14 -2.11
N GLN A 61 12.56 -18.45 -2.93
CA GLN A 61 12.17 -17.20 -3.57
C GLN A 61 10.94 -17.40 -4.46
N TYR A 62 10.95 -18.45 -5.28
CA TYR A 62 9.84 -18.79 -6.17
C TYR A 62 8.59 -19.17 -5.38
N SER A 63 8.73 -20.02 -4.36
CA SER A 63 7.61 -20.44 -3.50
C SER A 63 7.00 -19.26 -2.74
N SER A 64 7.83 -18.36 -2.20
CA SER A 64 7.33 -17.15 -1.52
C SER A 64 6.62 -16.21 -2.50
N TYR A 65 7.16 -16.02 -3.70
CA TYR A 65 6.54 -15.20 -4.73
C TYR A 65 5.21 -15.79 -5.23
N SER A 66 5.13 -17.11 -5.44
CA SER A 66 3.89 -17.76 -5.89
C SER A 66 2.77 -17.73 -4.85
N GLU A 67 3.12 -17.76 -3.56
CA GLU A 67 2.16 -17.59 -2.48
C GLU A 67 1.64 -16.15 -2.39
N LEU A 68 2.52 -15.16 -2.60
CA LEU A 68 2.20 -13.75 -2.47
C LEU A 68 1.41 -13.20 -3.68
N CYS A 69 1.71 -13.68 -4.88
CA CYS A 69 1.23 -13.11 -6.13
C CYS A 69 0.21 -14.01 -6.82
N ARG A 70 -1.06 -13.89 -6.40
CA ARG A 70 -2.20 -14.68 -6.89
C ARG A 70 -3.24 -13.84 -7.68
N GLY A 71 -2.77 -12.84 -8.43
CA GLY A 71 -3.63 -11.91 -9.17
C GLY A 71 -4.54 -12.58 -10.19
N HIS A 72 -4.07 -13.66 -10.83
CA HIS A 72 -4.88 -14.44 -11.77
C HIS A 72 -6.11 -15.09 -11.10
N VAL A 73 -5.98 -15.53 -9.84
CA VAL A 73 -7.11 -16.09 -9.07
C VAL A 73 -8.17 -15.02 -8.85
N CYS A 74 -7.75 -13.80 -8.50
CA CYS A 74 -8.69 -12.68 -8.37
C CYS A 74 -9.40 -12.39 -9.70
N THR A 75 -8.66 -12.28 -10.81
CA THR A 75 -9.28 -12.03 -12.13
C THR A 75 -10.27 -13.13 -12.50
N MET A 76 -9.93 -14.40 -12.27
CA MET A 76 -10.80 -15.54 -12.55
C MET A 76 -12.10 -15.47 -11.74
N LEU A 77 -12.01 -15.27 -10.42
CA LEU A 77 -13.17 -15.21 -9.53
C LEU A 77 -14.10 -14.03 -9.86
N ILE A 78 -13.52 -12.83 -10.05
CA ILE A 78 -14.28 -11.63 -10.43
C ILE A 78 -14.98 -11.83 -11.77
N CYS A 79 -14.28 -12.34 -12.78
CA CYS A 79 -14.89 -12.54 -14.09
C CYS A 79 -15.97 -13.62 -14.08
N GLU A 80 -15.83 -14.68 -13.27
CA GLU A 80 -16.88 -15.67 -13.08
C GLU A 80 -18.16 -15.04 -12.51
N HIS A 81 -18.04 -14.22 -11.46
CA HIS A 81 -19.19 -13.51 -10.89
C HIS A 81 -19.80 -12.50 -11.85
N TYR A 82 -18.98 -11.82 -12.65
CA TYR A 82 -19.44 -10.87 -13.66
C TYR A 82 -20.24 -11.56 -14.76
N HIS A 83 -19.74 -12.67 -15.32
CA HIS A 83 -20.47 -13.43 -16.34
C HIS A 83 -21.77 -14.06 -15.81
N LYS A 84 -21.85 -14.35 -14.51
CA LYS A 84 -23.08 -14.79 -13.83
C LYS A 84 -24.07 -13.65 -13.54
N GLY A 85 -23.71 -12.39 -13.81
CA GLY A 85 -24.53 -11.21 -13.52
C GLY A 85 -24.70 -10.92 -12.02
N VAL A 86 -23.79 -11.42 -11.18
CA VAL A 86 -23.83 -11.21 -9.73
C VAL A 86 -23.24 -9.85 -9.35
N ILE A 87 -22.24 -9.41 -10.10
CA ILE A 87 -21.50 -8.16 -9.89
C ILE A 87 -21.50 -7.32 -11.16
N SER A 88 -21.22 -6.03 -10.99
CA SER A 88 -21.06 -5.03 -12.04
C SER A 88 -19.90 -4.10 -11.69
N GLY A 89 -19.55 -3.20 -12.60
CA GLY A 89 -18.49 -2.23 -12.39
C GLY A 89 -17.96 -1.65 -13.69
N SER A 90 -17.42 -0.44 -13.59
CA SER A 90 -16.94 0.35 -14.73
C SER A 90 -15.79 -0.29 -15.50
N VAL A 91 -15.00 -1.18 -14.88
CA VAL A 91 -13.89 -1.87 -15.55
C VAL A 91 -14.15 -3.36 -15.81
N CYS A 92 -15.31 -3.90 -15.43
CA CYS A 92 -15.60 -5.33 -15.61
C CYS A 92 -15.49 -5.76 -17.08
N LYS A 93 -16.05 -4.98 -18.00
CA LYS A 93 -15.98 -5.25 -19.43
C LYS A 93 -14.54 -5.27 -19.95
N SER A 94 -13.75 -4.26 -19.57
CA SER A 94 -12.34 -4.16 -19.96
C SER A 94 -11.46 -5.27 -19.35
N LEU A 95 -11.81 -5.79 -18.18
CA LEU A 95 -11.09 -6.86 -17.49
C LEU A 95 -11.44 -8.24 -18.04
N CYS A 96 -12.73 -8.54 -18.22
CA CYS A 96 -13.23 -9.90 -18.45
C CYS A 96 -13.52 -10.21 -19.92
N GLU A 97 -14.02 -9.23 -20.68
CA GLU A 97 -14.42 -9.43 -22.09
C GLU A 97 -13.35 -8.91 -23.05
N GLU A 98 -13.05 -7.62 -23.00
CA GLU A 98 -12.16 -6.95 -23.95
C GLU A 98 -10.68 -7.26 -23.68
N LYS A 99 -10.35 -7.65 -22.43
CA LYS A 99 -8.99 -7.90 -21.94
C LYS A 99 -8.02 -6.74 -22.20
N THR A 100 -8.55 -5.51 -22.17
CA THR A 100 -7.78 -4.27 -22.30
C THR A 100 -7.14 -3.82 -20.99
N LEU A 101 -7.64 -4.31 -19.85
CA LEU A 101 -7.01 -4.18 -18.52
C LEU A 101 -6.14 -5.42 -18.26
N THR A 102 -4.81 -5.29 -18.33
CA THR A 102 -3.88 -6.42 -18.15
C THR A 102 -2.96 -6.23 -16.95
N LEU A 103 -2.95 -7.21 -16.06
CA LEU A 103 -2.04 -7.25 -14.91
C LEU A 103 -0.61 -7.51 -15.39
N GLN A 104 0.35 -6.72 -14.89
CA GLN A 104 1.76 -6.79 -15.27
C GLN A 104 2.60 -7.29 -14.08
N ARG A 105 3.13 -6.37 -13.27
CA ARG A 105 4.04 -6.70 -12.16
C ARG A 105 3.28 -6.72 -10.84
N CYS A 106 3.52 -7.77 -10.05
CA CYS A 106 3.02 -7.93 -8.69
C CYS A 106 3.75 -6.97 -7.74
N LEU A 107 2.96 -6.25 -6.93
CA LEU A 107 3.39 -5.30 -5.91
C LEU A 107 2.83 -5.67 -4.52
N SER A 108 2.16 -6.84 -4.40
CA SER A 108 1.54 -7.31 -3.17
C SER A 108 2.57 -7.48 -2.04
N THR A 109 2.19 -7.09 -0.82
CA THR A 109 2.96 -7.32 0.42
C THR A 109 2.27 -8.33 1.34
N SER A 110 1.01 -8.68 1.06
CA SER A 110 0.22 -9.67 1.78
C SER A 110 -0.42 -10.66 0.79
N PRO A 111 -0.56 -11.95 1.14
CA PRO A 111 -1.27 -12.93 0.31
C PRO A 111 -2.77 -12.63 0.19
N THR A 112 -3.38 -11.97 1.18
CA THR A 112 -4.82 -11.62 1.16
C THR A 112 -5.11 -10.32 0.43
N HIS A 113 -4.12 -9.44 0.28
CA HIS A 113 -4.26 -8.15 -0.40
C HIS A 113 -3.37 -8.10 -1.62
N GLN A 114 -3.97 -8.35 -2.78
CA GLN A 114 -3.31 -8.41 -4.06
C GLN A 114 -3.21 -7.01 -4.66
N VAL A 115 -1.98 -6.58 -4.98
CA VAL A 115 -1.71 -5.28 -5.62
C VAL A 115 -0.86 -5.52 -6.86
N TYR A 116 -1.30 -5.02 -8.00
CA TYR A 116 -0.63 -5.20 -9.29
C TYR A 116 -0.52 -3.87 -10.01
N SER A 117 0.65 -3.62 -10.60
CA SER A 117 0.73 -2.69 -11.74
C SER A 117 0.02 -3.30 -12.94
N ALA A 118 -0.69 -2.48 -13.69
CA ALA A 118 -1.44 -2.90 -14.86
C ALA A 118 -1.44 -1.80 -15.94
N MET A 119 -1.82 -2.20 -17.15
CA MET A 119 -2.03 -1.28 -18.26
C MET A 119 -3.52 -1.26 -18.63
N TRP A 120 -4.10 -0.08 -18.73
CA TRP A 120 -5.49 0.12 -19.16
C TRP A 120 -5.60 1.32 -20.10
N LYS A 121 -6.10 1.10 -21.33
CA LYS A 121 -6.19 2.16 -22.37
C LYS A 121 -4.88 2.93 -22.53
N GLU A 122 -3.76 2.21 -22.61
CA GLU A 122 -2.39 2.75 -22.72
C GLU A 122 -1.92 3.62 -21.53
N LYS A 123 -2.64 3.60 -20.41
CA LYS A 123 -2.25 4.26 -19.17
C LYS A 123 -1.84 3.23 -18.12
N ALA A 124 -0.75 3.52 -17.41
CA ALA A 124 -0.34 2.75 -16.26
C ALA A 124 -1.33 2.98 -15.11
N VAL A 125 -1.84 1.89 -14.54
CA VAL A 125 -2.79 1.89 -13.42
C VAL A 125 -2.36 0.88 -12.36
N VAL A 126 -2.91 0.98 -11.17
CA VAL A 126 -2.73 -0.01 -10.09
C VAL A 126 -4.06 -0.71 -9.85
N VAL A 127 -4.04 -2.04 -9.88
CA VAL A 127 -5.20 -2.89 -9.61
C VAL A 127 -5.04 -3.49 -8.22
N LYS A 128 -6.07 -3.35 -7.40
CA LYS A 128 -6.12 -3.86 -6.03
C LYS A 128 -7.30 -4.82 -5.87
N CYS A 129 -7.05 -5.92 -5.18
CA CYS A 129 -8.05 -6.96 -4.96
C CYS A 129 -7.84 -7.69 -3.63
N GLY A 130 -8.91 -7.91 -2.88
CA GLY A 130 -8.91 -8.77 -1.70
C GLY A 130 -9.16 -10.23 -2.07
N LEU A 131 -8.29 -11.12 -1.60
CA LEU A 131 -8.55 -12.57 -1.56
C LEU A 131 -8.95 -12.94 -0.13
N HIS A 132 -10.17 -13.43 0.05
CA HIS A 132 -10.60 -14.00 1.32
C HIS A 132 -10.71 -15.51 1.22
N ASP A 133 -10.93 -16.19 2.35
CA ASP A 133 -11.24 -17.61 2.33
C ASP A 133 -12.55 -17.86 1.58
N ALA A 134 -12.66 -19.01 0.90
CA ALA A 134 -13.81 -19.36 0.06
C ALA A 134 -15.18 -19.21 0.76
N GLN A 135 -15.23 -19.41 2.08
CA GLN A 135 -16.45 -19.25 2.87
C GLN A 135 -16.84 -17.78 3.11
N ARG A 136 -15.86 -16.86 3.17
CA ARG A 136 -16.12 -15.41 3.23
C ARG A 136 -16.46 -14.85 1.85
N ASP A 137 -15.82 -15.35 0.80
CA ASP A 137 -16.10 -14.96 -0.59
C ASP A 137 -17.54 -15.31 -1.00
N ALA A 138 -18.06 -16.46 -0.57
CA ALA A 138 -19.46 -16.84 -0.81
C ALA A 138 -20.45 -15.82 -0.21
N SER A 139 -20.16 -15.31 0.99
CA SER A 139 -21.01 -14.33 1.69
C SER A 139 -20.83 -12.87 1.25
N LEU A 140 -19.79 -12.59 0.46
CA LEU A 140 -19.37 -11.23 0.16
C LEU A 140 -20.43 -10.44 -0.62
N TYR A 141 -21.13 -11.12 -1.52
CA TYR A 141 -22.14 -10.56 -2.41
C TYR A 141 -23.58 -10.94 -2.00
N ASP A 142 -23.80 -11.37 -0.75
CA ASP A 142 -25.15 -11.69 -0.27
C ASP A 142 -26.01 -10.45 -0.05
N LYS A 143 -25.37 -9.32 0.25
CA LYS A 143 -26.02 -8.03 0.50
C LYS A 143 -25.72 -7.02 -0.60
N PRO A 144 -26.70 -6.17 -0.99
CA PRO A 144 -28.10 -6.22 -0.58
C PRO A 144 -28.87 -7.42 -1.17
N THR A 145 -30.00 -7.77 -0.56
CA THR A 145 -30.86 -8.88 -1.01
C THR A 145 -31.74 -8.48 -2.20
N ARG A 146 -32.24 -9.47 -2.94
CA ARG A 146 -33.25 -9.20 -3.99
C ARG A 146 -34.49 -8.56 -3.36
N GLY A 147 -34.97 -7.47 -3.96
CA GLY A 147 -36.14 -6.73 -3.47
C GLY A 147 -35.83 -5.52 -2.58
N THR A 148 -34.56 -5.30 -2.21
CA THR A 148 -34.15 -4.08 -1.50
C THR A 148 -34.45 -2.85 -2.36
N SER A 149 -35.19 -1.90 -1.78
CA SER A 149 -35.54 -0.65 -2.47
C SER A 149 -34.36 0.34 -2.51
N MET A 150 -34.44 1.37 -3.36
CA MET A 150 -33.40 2.40 -3.40
C MET A 150 -33.26 3.18 -2.09
N ASP A 151 -34.37 3.41 -1.37
CA ASP A 151 -34.35 4.13 -0.10
C ASP A 151 -33.78 3.27 1.02
N GLU A 152 -34.16 1.99 1.07
CA GLU A 152 -33.56 1.00 1.98
C GLU A 152 -32.06 0.83 1.71
N PHE A 153 -31.64 0.86 0.43
CA PHE A 153 -30.21 0.83 0.10
C PHE A 153 -29.48 2.09 0.59
N ARG A 154 -30.07 3.28 0.44
CA ARG A 154 -29.50 4.53 0.99
C ARG A 154 -29.37 4.51 2.50
N GLU A 155 -30.38 4.00 3.21
CA GLU A 155 -30.33 3.81 4.66
C GLU A 155 -29.23 2.83 5.05
N MET A 156 -29.12 1.69 4.35
CA MET A 156 -28.07 0.70 4.57
C MET A 156 -26.66 1.31 4.40
N LEU A 157 -26.47 2.14 3.37
CA LEU A 157 -25.22 2.87 3.15
C LEU A 157 -24.95 3.88 4.27
N HIS A 158 -25.97 4.64 4.65
CA HIS A 158 -25.85 5.65 5.70
C HIS A 158 -25.47 5.01 7.04
N ASP A 159 -26.12 3.92 7.43
CA ASP A 159 -25.83 3.19 8.66
C ASP A 159 -24.43 2.58 8.64
N PHE A 160 -24.01 2.01 7.51
CA PHE A 160 -22.65 1.49 7.36
C PHE A 160 -21.60 2.59 7.58
N LEU A 161 -21.78 3.75 6.94
CA LEU A 161 -20.86 4.86 7.05
C LEU A 161 -20.87 5.49 8.44
N LYS A 162 -22.05 5.65 9.05
CA LYS A 162 -22.19 6.13 10.43
C LYS A 162 -21.45 5.22 11.41
N ASN A 163 -21.56 3.91 11.24
CA ASN A 163 -20.85 2.94 12.08
C ASN A 163 -19.33 2.96 11.84
N SER A 164 -18.89 3.26 10.62
CA SER A 164 -17.46 3.22 10.25
C SER A 164 -16.73 4.54 10.58
N LEU A 165 -17.34 5.68 10.24
CA LEU A 165 -16.77 7.03 10.33
C LEU A 165 -17.25 7.81 11.57
N GLY A 166 -18.26 7.32 12.27
CA GLY A 166 -18.97 8.07 13.30
C GLY A 166 -20.05 8.99 12.70
N GLU A 167 -20.72 9.74 13.56
CA GLU A 167 -21.78 10.67 13.17
C GLU A 167 -21.17 11.96 12.62
N GLN A 168 -21.34 12.22 11.31
CA GLN A 168 -20.81 13.40 10.62
C GLN A 168 -21.91 14.09 9.81
N LEU A 169 -21.84 15.43 9.70
CA LEU A 169 -22.82 16.22 8.94
C LEU A 169 -22.79 15.94 7.42
N SER A 170 -21.63 15.51 6.92
CA SER A 170 -21.35 15.25 5.50
C SER A 170 -21.69 13.83 5.04
N LEU A 171 -22.18 12.94 5.93
CA LEU A 171 -22.49 11.56 5.55
C LEU A 171 -23.47 11.47 4.38
N GLY A 172 -24.47 12.36 4.33
CA GLY A 172 -25.44 12.41 3.25
C GLY A 172 -24.81 12.66 1.87
N SER A 173 -23.82 13.56 1.77
CA SER A 173 -23.14 13.80 0.49
C SER A 173 -22.28 12.61 0.07
N LEU A 174 -21.67 11.90 1.03
CA LEU A 174 -20.91 10.68 0.76
C LEU A 174 -21.83 9.54 0.28
N VAL A 175 -23.01 9.37 0.88
CA VAL A 175 -24.02 8.40 0.41
C VAL A 175 -24.43 8.72 -1.03
N LEU A 176 -24.71 9.99 -1.35
CA LEU A 176 -25.06 10.40 -2.72
C LEU A 176 -23.93 10.12 -3.71
N ARG A 177 -22.67 10.39 -3.33
CA ARG A 177 -21.49 10.07 -4.14
C ARG A 177 -21.37 8.57 -4.39
N ILE A 178 -21.60 7.74 -3.37
CA ILE A 178 -21.55 6.28 -3.48
C ILE A 178 -22.67 5.75 -4.37
N VAL A 179 -23.88 6.29 -4.27
CA VAL A 179 -25.00 5.93 -5.17
C VAL A 179 -24.68 6.31 -6.61
N SER A 180 -24.12 7.50 -6.84
CA SER A 180 -23.66 7.92 -8.17
C SER A 180 -22.52 7.06 -8.71
N LEU A 181 -21.64 6.55 -7.85
CA LEU A 181 -20.58 5.62 -8.23
C LEU A 181 -21.13 4.23 -8.58
N ALA A 182 -22.21 3.82 -7.93
CA ALA A 182 -22.87 2.53 -8.16
C ALA A 182 -23.62 2.49 -9.50
N ASP A 183 -24.17 3.63 -9.95
CA ASP A 183 -24.83 3.76 -11.26
C ASP A 183 -23.79 3.75 -12.39
N VAL A 184 -23.35 2.55 -12.80
CA VAL A 184 -22.26 2.36 -13.76
C VAL A 184 -22.72 2.64 -15.18
N ASN A 185 -23.98 2.37 -15.49
CA ASN A 185 -24.58 2.60 -16.81
C ASN A 185 -25.17 4.02 -16.97
N ALA A 186 -25.15 4.84 -15.90
CA ALA A 186 -25.67 6.20 -15.85
C ALA A 186 -27.15 6.31 -16.24
N ASP A 187 -27.96 5.31 -15.86
CA ASP A 187 -29.40 5.27 -16.14
C ASP A 187 -30.25 5.91 -15.02
N GLY A 188 -29.61 6.43 -13.98
CA GLY A 188 -30.23 7.05 -12.81
C GLY A 188 -30.79 6.05 -11.81
N LYS A 189 -30.57 4.75 -12.01
CA LYS A 189 -30.99 3.66 -11.14
C LYS A 189 -29.77 2.82 -10.75
N VAL A 190 -29.90 2.06 -9.66
CA VAL A 190 -28.86 1.13 -9.24
C VAL A 190 -29.44 -0.27 -9.29
N SER A 191 -28.88 -1.09 -10.17
CA SER A 191 -29.23 -2.51 -10.26
C SER A 191 -28.71 -3.29 -9.05
N LEU A 192 -29.24 -4.49 -8.82
CA LEU A 192 -28.78 -5.35 -7.73
C LEU A 192 -27.27 -5.68 -7.85
N ALA A 193 -26.77 -5.91 -9.07
CA ALA A 193 -25.37 -6.26 -9.30
C ALA A 193 -24.44 -5.06 -9.00
N GLU A 194 -24.86 -3.85 -9.35
CA GLU A 194 -24.17 -2.61 -8.99
C GLU A 194 -24.15 -2.37 -7.49
N ALA A 195 -25.31 -2.48 -6.83
CA ALA A 195 -25.44 -2.32 -5.39
C ALA A 195 -24.57 -3.31 -4.61
N LYS A 196 -24.56 -4.60 -5.02
CA LYS A 196 -23.70 -5.64 -4.43
C LYS A 196 -22.21 -5.35 -4.59
N SER A 197 -21.83 -4.81 -5.74
CA SER A 197 -20.42 -4.52 -6.04
C SER A 197 -19.90 -3.38 -5.18
N VAL A 198 -20.65 -2.28 -5.09
CA VAL A 198 -20.29 -1.15 -4.23
C VAL A 198 -20.36 -1.53 -2.75
N TRP A 199 -21.35 -2.30 -2.33
CA TRP A 199 -21.43 -2.80 -0.95
C TRP A 199 -20.21 -3.64 -0.56
N ALA A 200 -19.74 -4.53 -1.45
CA ALA A 200 -18.53 -5.31 -1.23
C ALA A 200 -17.28 -4.42 -1.12
N LEU A 201 -17.17 -3.37 -1.93
CA LEU A 201 -16.06 -2.42 -1.87
C LEU A 201 -16.03 -1.62 -0.58
N LEU A 202 -17.18 -1.19 -0.06
CA LEU A 202 -17.27 -0.41 1.18
C LEU A 202 -16.74 -1.19 2.39
N ARG A 203 -16.76 -2.52 2.36
CA ARG A 203 -16.17 -3.35 3.42
C ARG A 203 -14.63 -3.31 3.43
N ILE A 204 -14.01 -2.78 2.38
CA ILE A 204 -12.57 -2.55 2.30
C ILE A 204 -12.30 -1.14 2.83
N ASN A 205 -11.71 -1.05 4.03
CA ASN A 205 -11.41 0.26 4.67
C ASN A 205 -10.65 1.21 3.73
N GLU A 206 -9.64 0.70 3.03
CA GLU A 206 -8.85 1.47 2.06
C GLU A 206 -9.72 2.12 0.96
N PHE A 207 -10.77 1.44 0.50
CA PHE A 207 -11.67 1.96 -0.51
C PHE A 207 -12.55 3.10 0.03
N VAL A 208 -13.08 2.95 1.26
CA VAL A 208 -13.82 4.02 1.93
C VAL A 208 -12.95 5.28 2.05
N LEU A 209 -11.70 5.12 2.47
CA LEU A 209 -10.75 6.23 2.59
C LEU A 209 -10.42 6.84 1.23
N THR A 210 -10.35 6.03 0.17
CA THR A 210 -10.17 6.53 -1.19
C THR A 210 -11.32 7.44 -1.60
N LEU A 211 -12.58 7.10 -1.26
CA LEU A 211 -13.76 7.94 -1.55
C LEU A 211 -13.80 9.22 -0.72
N VAL A 212 -13.39 9.14 0.55
CA VAL A 212 -13.31 10.27 1.47
C VAL A 212 -12.26 11.29 0.99
N LEU A 213 -11.11 10.81 0.51
CA LEU A 213 -9.98 11.62 0.07
C LEU A 213 -9.95 11.87 -1.45
N GLN A 214 -10.97 11.43 -2.21
CA GLN A 214 -10.92 11.44 -3.68
C GLN A 214 -10.76 12.85 -4.27
N ASP A 215 -11.28 13.87 -3.59
CA ASP A 215 -11.20 15.28 -4.02
C ASP A 215 -9.92 15.97 -3.53
N LYS A 216 -9.03 15.22 -2.87
CA LYS A 216 -7.77 15.70 -2.30
C LYS A 216 -6.60 15.15 -3.10
N GLU A 217 -5.55 15.95 -3.25
CA GLU A 217 -4.40 15.58 -4.08
C GLU A 217 -3.53 14.49 -3.44
N HIS A 218 -3.69 14.21 -2.15
CA HIS A 218 -2.79 13.33 -1.41
C HIS A 218 -3.12 11.83 -1.50
N ALA A 219 -4.21 11.45 -2.16
CA ALA A 219 -4.60 10.06 -2.39
C ALA A 219 -4.58 9.71 -3.90
N PRO A 220 -4.29 8.45 -4.26
CA PRO A 220 -4.48 7.97 -5.62
C PRO A 220 -5.95 8.03 -6.03
N HIS A 221 -6.25 8.66 -7.16
CA HIS A 221 -7.61 8.72 -7.68
C HIS A 221 -8.14 7.34 -8.07
N LEU A 222 -9.40 7.06 -7.70
CA LEU A 222 -10.15 5.91 -8.15
C LEU A 222 -10.51 6.07 -9.64
N LEU A 223 -10.07 5.13 -10.48
CA LEU A 223 -10.35 5.13 -11.92
C LEU A 223 -11.53 4.23 -12.29
N GLY A 224 -11.81 3.23 -11.47
CA GLY A 224 -12.92 2.30 -11.71
C GLY A 224 -12.85 1.04 -10.86
N PHE A 225 -13.87 0.20 -10.97
CA PHE A 225 -14.01 -1.01 -10.17
C PHE A 225 -14.76 -2.14 -10.90
N CYS A 226 -14.66 -3.35 -10.39
CA CYS A 226 -15.42 -4.52 -10.80
C CYS A 226 -15.62 -5.47 -9.61
N GLY A 227 -16.84 -5.57 -9.08
CA GLY A 227 -17.06 -6.27 -7.81
C GLY A 227 -16.20 -5.68 -6.70
N GLN A 228 -15.39 -6.50 -6.03
CA GLN A 228 -14.46 -6.06 -4.96
C GLN A 228 -13.07 -5.64 -5.47
N LEU A 229 -12.81 -5.76 -6.79
CA LEU A 229 -11.58 -5.30 -7.42
C LEU A 229 -11.74 -3.83 -7.79
N TYR A 230 -10.75 -3.00 -7.49
CA TYR A 230 -10.74 -1.60 -7.88
C TYR A 230 -9.38 -1.17 -8.45
N THR A 231 -9.43 -0.11 -9.25
CA THR A 231 -8.28 0.40 -10.00
C THR A 231 -8.04 1.86 -9.64
N THR A 232 -6.79 2.19 -9.34
CA THR A 232 -6.36 3.56 -9.01
C THR A 232 -5.31 4.04 -9.99
N GLU A 233 -5.05 5.34 -9.97
CA GLU A 233 -3.92 5.92 -10.69
C GLU A 233 -2.60 5.27 -10.27
N HIS A 234 -1.65 5.20 -11.20
CA HIS A 234 -0.29 4.76 -10.92
C HIS A 234 0.55 5.93 -10.40
N VAL A 235 1.17 5.74 -9.23
CA VAL A 235 2.09 6.72 -8.64
C VAL A 235 3.52 6.35 -9.03
N ALA A 236 4.27 7.33 -9.54
CA ALA A 236 5.60 7.13 -10.11
C ALA A 236 6.59 6.50 -9.11
N HIS A 237 6.61 6.99 -7.88
CA HIS A 237 7.50 6.50 -6.84
C HIS A 237 6.69 5.92 -5.69
N SER A 238 6.82 4.61 -5.47
CA SER A 238 5.98 3.87 -4.52
C SER A 238 6.47 3.91 -3.06
N THR A 239 7.57 4.61 -2.77
CA THR A 239 8.20 4.68 -1.45
C THR A 239 8.91 6.01 -1.26
N LEU A 240 8.91 6.58 -0.05
CA LEU A 240 9.65 7.80 0.26
C LEU A 240 11.17 7.61 0.13
N PHE A 241 11.70 6.46 0.55
CA PHE A 241 13.11 6.08 0.40
C PHE A 241 13.22 4.92 -0.59
N SER A 242 14.05 5.09 -1.62
CA SER A 242 14.23 4.09 -2.67
C SER A 242 15.63 3.48 -2.64
N VAL A 243 15.76 2.35 -1.95
CA VAL A 243 16.60 1.26 -2.47
C VAL A 243 15.76 -0.01 -2.34
N ASN A 244 15.18 -0.44 -3.46
CA ASN A 244 14.49 -1.71 -3.54
C ASN A 244 15.55 -2.82 -3.60
N ILE A 245 16.15 -3.13 -2.46
CA ILE A 245 17.16 -4.19 -2.35
C ILE A 245 16.41 -5.52 -2.38
N PRO A 246 16.74 -6.44 -3.30
CA PRO A 246 16.18 -7.78 -3.29
C PRO A 246 16.33 -8.43 -1.90
N SER A 247 15.28 -9.11 -1.43
CA SER A 247 15.18 -9.62 -0.06
C SER A 247 16.38 -10.47 0.40
N TRP A 248 17.04 -11.15 -0.54
CA TRP A 248 18.20 -12.01 -0.32
C TRP A 248 19.51 -11.24 -0.08
N LEU A 249 19.58 -9.95 -0.46
CA LEU A 249 20.73 -9.07 -0.22
C LEU A 249 20.62 -8.30 1.10
N HIS A 250 19.43 -8.21 1.70
CA HIS A 250 19.24 -7.59 3.03
C HIS A 250 20.18 -8.13 4.13
N PRO A 251 20.42 -9.45 4.27
CA PRO A 251 21.34 -9.95 5.30
C PRO A 251 22.82 -9.73 4.97
N LEU A 252 23.18 -9.51 3.69
CA LEU A 252 24.57 -9.24 3.28
C LEU A 252 24.93 -7.75 3.28
N LEU A 253 23.94 -6.84 3.31
CA LEU A 253 24.19 -5.40 3.27
C LEU A 253 24.18 -4.77 4.67
N PRO A 254 25.29 -4.15 5.11
CA PRO A 254 25.29 -3.32 6.32
C PRO A 254 24.29 -2.17 6.18
N LYS A 255 23.53 -1.86 7.24
CA LYS A 255 22.57 -0.72 7.27
C LYS A 255 23.21 0.62 6.88
N ALA A 256 24.50 0.79 7.16
CA ALA A 256 25.27 1.95 6.75
C ALA A 256 25.39 2.08 5.22
N LEU A 257 25.60 0.96 4.51
CA LEU A 257 25.70 0.94 3.05
C LEU A 257 24.34 1.26 2.41
N SER A 258 23.24 0.69 2.92
CA SER A 258 21.90 1.00 2.42
C SER A 258 21.51 2.46 2.65
N SER A 259 21.93 3.05 3.78
CA SER A 259 21.71 4.47 4.07
C SER A 259 22.47 5.34 3.05
N SER A 260 23.76 5.12 2.85
CA SER A 260 24.55 5.83 1.83
C SER A 260 24.02 5.66 0.40
N LEU A 261 23.48 4.49 0.05
CA LEU A 261 22.88 4.27 -1.27
C LEU A 261 21.55 5.01 -1.44
N ASN A 262 20.70 5.02 -0.40
CA ASN A 262 19.46 5.80 -0.38
C ASN A 262 19.75 7.30 -0.55
N HIS A 263 20.80 7.80 0.10
CA HIS A 263 21.25 9.18 -0.01
C HIS A 263 21.67 9.57 -1.43
N TRP A 264 22.33 8.67 -2.17
CA TRP A 264 22.77 8.94 -3.55
C TRP A 264 21.62 8.89 -4.57
N LEU A 265 20.61 8.04 -4.33
CA LEU A 265 19.42 7.90 -5.19
C LEU A 265 18.29 8.88 -4.82
N ALA A 266 18.42 9.62 -3.71
CA ALA A 266 17.41 10.55 -3.26
C ALA A 266 17.31 11.78 -4.18
N PRO A 267 16.09 12.32 -4.38
CA PRO A 267 15.92 13.55 -5.14
C PRO A 267 16.57 14.74 -4.43
N ALA A 268 16.83 15.81 -5.20
CA ALA A 268 17.40 17.04 -4.66
C ALA A 268 16.57 17.56 -3.48
N TRP A 269 17.24 18.18 -2.50
CA TRP A 269 16.61 18.59 -1.25
C TRP A 269 15.31 19.41 -1.41
N PRO A 270 15.19 20.37 -2.36
CA PRO A 270 13.95 21.11 -2.56
C PRO A 270 12.75 20.23 -2.93
N HIS A 271 12.96 19.19 -3.74
CA HIS A 271 11.91 18.23 -4.09
C HIS A 271 11.49 17.40 -2.87
N ARG A 272 12.44 17.01 -2.01
CA ARG A 272 12.11 16.35 -0.73
C ARG A 272 11.33 17.25 0.20
N ALA A 273 11.67 18.54 0.27
CA ALA A 273 10.90 19.52 1.03
C ALA A 273 9.47 19.66 0.47
N ARG A 274 9.27 19.66 -0.85
CA ARG A 274 7.92 19.65 -1.47
C ARG A 274 7.10 18.42 -1.08
N VAL A 275 7.69 17.23 -1.15
CA VAL A 275 7.02 15.98 -0.70
C VAL A 275 6.67 16.06 0.79
N ALA A 276 7.58 16.59 1.61
CA ALA A 276 7.35 16.75 3.05
C ALA A 276 6.20 17.72 3.38
N ILE A 277 6.09 18.83 2.65
CA ILE A 277 4.96 19.77 2.76
C ILE A 277 3.66 19.04 2.43
N GLY A 278 3.60 18.31 1.31
CA GLY A 278 2.40 17.55 0.95
C GLY A 278 2.03 16.47 1.98
N LEU A 279 3.01 15.88 2.67
CA LEU A 279 2.73 14.94 3.76
C LEU A 279 2.16 15.65 5.01
N LEU A 280 2.62 16.86 5.32
CA LEU A 280 2.07 17.68 6.39
C LEU A 280 0.64 18.15 6.07
N GLU A 281 0.36 18.53 4.83
CA GLU A 281 -0.98 18.89 4.35
C GLU A 281 -1.94 17.70 4.42
N MET A 282 -1.47 16.49 4.06
CA MET A 282 -2.23 15.27 4.28
C MET A 282 -2.59 15.05 5.75
N VAL A 283 -1.65 15.26 6.67
CA VAL A 283 -1.93 15.15 8.11
C VAL A 283 -3.02 16.14 8.55
N GLU A 284 -2.96 17.38 8.06
CA GLU A 284 -3.97 18.40 8.33
C GLU A 284 -5.35 17.98 7.84
N GLU A 285 -5.44 17.43 6.62
CA GLU A 285 -6.68 16.90 6.04
C GLU A 285 -7.25 15.73 6.85
N LEU A 286 -6.40 14.84 7.35
CA LEU A 286 -6.85 13.70 8.18
C LEU A 286 -7.37 14.14 9.56
N PHE A 287 -6.98 15.31 10.07
CA PHE A 287 -7.46 15.84 11.35
C PHE A 287 -8.73 16.70 11.19
N HIS A 288 -8.75 17.60 10.20
CA HIS A 288 -9.82 18.60 10.01
C HIS A 288 -10.79 18.25 8.87
N GLY A 289 -10.75 17.00 8.38
CA GLY A 289 -11.56 16.56 7.25
C GLY A 289 -13.08 16.60 7.54
N ALA A 290 -13.86 16.77 6.47
CA ALA A 290 -15.33 16.84 6.56
C ALA A 290 -15.99 15.56 7.10
N TYR A 291 -15.27 14.44 7.12
CA TYR A 291 -15.76 13.11 7.48
C TYR A 291 -15.20 12.61 8.83
N GLY A 292 -14.72 13.52 9.67
CA GLY A 292 -14.19 13.23 11.00
C GLY A 292 -12.67 13.07 11.03
N THR A 293 -12.16 12.67 12.19
CA THR A 293 -10.74 12.49 12.43
C THR A 293 -10.27 11.07 12.11
N PHE A 294 -9.13 10.98 11.46
CA PHE A 294 -8.50 9.72 11.07
C PHE A 294 -7.11 9.58 11.70
N TYR A 295 -6.76 8.34 12.06
CA TYR A 295 -5.44 7.99 12.57
C TYR A 295 -4.63 7.23 11.53
N MET A 296 -3.36 7.59 11.37
CA MET A 296 -2.38 6.81 10.61
C MET A 296 -1.81 5.74 11.55
N CYS A 297 -2.27 4.50 11.43
CA CYS A 297 -1.88 3.36 12.29
C CYS A 297 -0.75 2.47 11.74
N ASP A 298 -0.07 2.97 10.70
CA ASP A 298 1.21 2.52 10.16
C ASP A 298 1.84 3.69 9.38
N ALA A 299 2.69 4.47 10.04
CA ALA A 299 3.38 5.61 9.44
C ALA A 299 4.77 5.23 8.87
N THR A 300 4.86 4.10 8.16
CA THR A 300 6.14 3.65 7.60
C THR A 300 6.44 4.27 6.22
N PRO A 301 7.72 4.50 5.88
CA PRO A 301 8.09 5.10 4.59
C PRO A 301 7.69 4.30 3.34
N GLN A 302 7.36 3.02 3.51
CA GLN A 302 6.88 2.14 2.45
C GLN A 302 5.42 2.43 2.04
N ARG A 303 4.66 3.17 2.86
CA ARG A 303 3.24 3.48 2.63
C ARG A 303 3.02 4.81 1.92
N VAL A 304 4.06 5.64 1.86
CA VAL A 304 4.02 6.99 1.29
C VAL A 304 4.88 7.01 0.03
N GLY A 305 4.30 7.53 -1.06
CA GLY A 305 4.95 7.73 -2.34
C GLY A 305 4.82 9.17 -2.82
N TYR A 306 5.26 9.42 -4.05
CA TYR A 306 5.14 10.74 -4.67
C TYR A 306 5.01 10.69 -6.19
N SER A 307 4.35 11.71 -6.74
CA SER A 307 4.14 11.91 -8.19
C SER A 307 5.46 12.23 -8.90
N ALA A 308 5.46 12.27 -10.24
CA ALA A 308 6.60 12.76 -11.00
C ALA A 308 6.92 14.25 -10.72
N ASN A 309 5.93 15.01 -10.26
CA ASN A 309 6.06 16.42 -9.87
C ASN A 309 6.37 16.60 -8.37
N TYR A 310 6.68 15.50 -7.67
CA TYR A 310 7.00 15.49 -6.24
C TYR A 310 5.84 15.88 -5.31
N ASP A 311 4.60 15.59 -5.73
CA ASP A 311 3.43 15.72 -4.86
C ASP A 311 3.26 14.44 -4.03
N CYS A 312 3.06 14.59 -2.73
CA CYS A 312 2.93 13.47 -1.81
C CYS A 312 1.65 12.66 -2.09
N LYS A 313 1.77 11.34 -2.17
CA LYS A 313 0.66 10.40 -2.38
C LYS A 313 0.72 9.26 -1.37
N MET A 314 -0.34 9.07 -0.59
CA MET A 314 -0.44 7.92 0.31
C MET A 314 -1.00 6.72 -0.44
N LEU A 315 -0.18 5.68 -0.62
CA LEU A 315 -0.48 4.58 -1.55
C LEU A 315 -1.36 3.50 -0.93
N ASP A 316 -1.20 3.31 0.38
CA ASP A 316 -1.98 2.38 1.18
C ASP A 316 -2.72 3.17 2.25
N LEU A 317 -4.01 3.37 1.99
CA LEU A 317 -4.95 4.01 2.92
C LEU A 317 -5.58 3.00 3.90
N GLY A 318 -5.30 1.70 3.77
CA GLY A 318 -5.82 0.68 4.68
C GLY A 318 -5.31 0.86 6.11
N SER A 319 -4.14 1.51 6.25
CA SER A 319 -3.55 1.89 7.54
C SER A 319 -4.08 3.21 8.10
N VAL A 320 -4.87 3.95 7.33
CA VAL A 320 -5.58 5.15 7.79
C VAL A 320 -6.96 4.70 8.27
N VAL A 321 -7.25 4.94 9.55
CA VAL A 321 -8.41 4.36 10.20
C VAL A 321 -9.21 5.45 10.90
N PRO A 322 -10.55 5.47 10.77
CA PRO A 322 -11.38 6.43 11.47
C PRO A 322 -11.21 6.32 12.99
N GLU A 323 -11.23 7.46 13.69
CA GLU A 323 -11.12 7.48 15.14
C GLU A 323 -12.21 6.63 15.82
N ALA A 324 -13.44 6.65 15.30
CA ALA A 324 -14.55 5.85 15.83
C ALA A 324 -14.21 4.34 15.86
N THR A 325 -13.54 3.84 14.82
CA THR A 325 -13.13 2.43 14.71
C THR A 325 -12.05 2.10 15.75
N VAL A 326 -11.05 2.97 15.93
CA VAL A 326 -9.99 2.77 16.93
C VAL A 326 -10.56 2.81 18.35
N ARG A 327 -11.43 3.79 18.65
CA ARG A 327 -12.10 3.90 19.96
C ARG A 327 -12.97 2.66 20.24
N ALA A 328 -13.69 2.16 19.24
CA ALA A 328 -14.51 0.96 19.39
C ALA A 328 -13.68 -0.30 19.70
N PHE A 329 -12.48 -0.42 19.10
CA PHE A 329 -11.55 -1.51 19.38
C PHE A 329 -10.95 -1.46 20.80
N LEU A 330 -10.69 -0.25 21.31
CA LEU A 330 -10.08 -0.05 22.63
C LEU A 330 -11.10 -0.15 23.77
N ARG A 331 -12.33 0.28 23.54
CA ARG A 331 -13.38 0.36 24.56
C ARG A 331 -13.66 -1.01 25.19
N GLY A 332 -13.49 -1.10 26.51
CA GLY A 332 -13.74 -2.32 27.29
C GLY A 332 -12.72 -3.43 27.08
N ARG A 333 -11.63 -3.17 26.35
CA ARG A 333 -10.55 -4.14 26.14
C ARG A 333 -9.69 -4.25 27.39
N ALA A 334 -9.49 -5.46 27.87
CA ALA A 334 -8.63 -5.72 29.01
C ALA A 334 -7.14 -5.58 28.62
N CYS A 335 -6.33 -5.04 29.53
CA CYS A 335 -4.89 -4.84 29.30
C CYS A 335 -4.08 -5.01 30.58
N GLN A 336 -2.79 -5.30 30.41
CA GLN A 336 -1.78 -5.27 31.47
C GLN A 336 -0.71 -4.20 31.17
N VAL A 337 -0.37 -4.06 29.89
CA VAL A 337 0.62 -3.10 29.39
C VAL A 337 0.04 -2.27 28.24
N ASN A 338 0.62 -1.09 27.99
CA ASN A 338 0.12 -0.19 26.94
C ASN A 338 0.14 -0.84 25.55
N THR A 339 1.05 -1.77 25.28
CA THR A 339 1.13 -2.49 23.99
C THR A 339 -0.07 -3.41 23.74
N ASP A 340 -0.80 -3.81 24.78
CA ASP A 340 -2.06 -4.57 24.64
C ASP A 340 -3.19 -3.71 24.05
N CYS A 341 -3.02 -2.38 24.15
CA CYS A 341 -3.90 -1.33 23.67
C CYS A 341 -3.37 -0.71 22.36
N THR A 342 -2.70 -1.50 21.52
CA THR A 342 -2.25 -1.07 20.19
C THR A 342 -3.20 -1.56 19.11
N PHE A 343 -3.78 -0.62 18.37
CA PHE A 343 -4.47 -0.90 17.11
C PHE A 343 -3.47 -0.83 15.95
N GLY A 344 -3.51 -1.80 15.02
CA GLY A 344 -2.58 -1.86 13.89
C GLY A 344 -1.15 -2.05 14.36
N SER A 345 -0.24 -1.17 13.89
CA SER A 345 1.19 -1.25 14.23
C SER A 345 1.64 -0.21 15.27
N ASP A 346 1.06 0.99 15.26
CA ASP A 346 1.58 2.14 16.02
C ASP A 346 0.52 3.06 16.64
N CYS A 347 -0.78 2.71 16.57
CA CYS A 347 -1.86 3.43 17.26
C CYS A 347 -2.04 2.88 18.69
N THR A 348 -1.20 3.35 19.62
CA THR A 348 -1.18 2.86 21.00
C THR A 348 -1.90 3.81 21.96
N ALA A 349 -2.81 3.27 22.77
CA ALA A 349 -3.44 3.95 23.90
C ALA A 349 -2.79 3.54 25.24
N THR A 350 -3.08 4.27 26.30
CA THR A 350 -2.61 3.91 27.65
C THR A 350 -3.48 2.80 28.26
N CYS A 351 -2.86 1.91 29.02
CA CYS A 351 -3.55 0.92 29.83
C CYS A 351 -3.75 1.47 31.25
N ASP A 352 -5.00 1.58 31.70
CA ASP A 352 -5.28 1.82 33.10
C ASP A 352 -5.02 0.53 33.88
N ARG A 353 -3.94 0.52 34.66
CA ARG A 353 -3.51 -0.65 35.45
C ARG A 353 -4.46 -0.94 36.62
N LEU A 354 -5.21 0.05 37.11
CA LEU A 354 -6.16 -0.12 38.19
C LEU A 354 -7.44 -0.77 37.67
N ALA A 355 -7.99 -0.21 36.58
CA ALA A 355 -9.17 -0.77 35.92
C ALA A 355 -8.86 -2.03 35.08
N LYS A 356 -7.58 -2.29 34.79
CA LYS A 356 -7.11 -3.31 33.83
C LYS A 356 -7.77 -3.17 32.46
N GLN A 357 -8.03 -1.93 32.04
CA GLN A 357 -8.75 -1.61 30.81
C GLN A 357 -7.99 -0.55 29.99
N CYS A 358 -8.08 -0.67 28.66
CA CYS A 358 -7.51 0.31 27.76
C CYS A 358 -8.29 1.63 27.83
N ASN A 359 -7.55 2.74 27.88
CA ASN A 359 -8.12 4.04 27.56
C ASN A 359 -8.44 4.13 26.06
N THR A 360 -9.35 5.01 25.70
CA THR A 360 -9.84 5.13 24.31
C THR A 360 -9.06 6.15 23.48
N GLU A 361 -8.18 6.95 24.08
CA GLU A 361 -7.42 8.00 23.43
C GLU A 361 -6.02 7.51 23.02
N VAL A 362 -5.65 7.77 21.78
CA VAL A 362 -4.33 7.40 21.23
C VAL A 362 -3.28 8.40 21.71
N VAL A 363 -2.17 7.89 22.26
CA VAL A 363 -1.14 8.72 22.90
C VAL A 363 -0.31 9.51 21.88
N ARG A 364 -0.07 8.95 20.69
CA ARG A 364 0.82 9.56 19.68
C ARG A 364 0.01 10.03 18.47
N PRO A 365 -0.05 11.35 18.20
CA PRO A 365 -0.79 11.89 17.05
C PRO A 365 -0.09 11.62 15.72
N ASN A 366 -0.83 11.70 14.61
CA ASN A 366 -0.29 11.51 13.26
C ASN A 366 0.89 12.45 12.97
N LEU A 367 0.79 13.70 13.41
CA LEU A 367 1.83 14.71 13.19
C LEU A 367 3.17 14.30 13.82
N ALA A 368 3.17 13.77 15.04
CA ALA A 368 4.39 13.27 15.69
C ALA A 368 5.02 12.11 14.92
N LYS A 369 4.19 11.19 14.38
CA LYS A 369 4.66 10.05 13.57
C LYS A 369 5.28 10.53 12.26
N VAL A 370 4.61 11.46 11.58
CA VAL A 370 5.10 12.05 10.33
C VAL A 370 6.39 12.82 10.56
N CYS A 371 6.51 13.63 11.62
CA CYS A 371 7.75 14.34 11.93
C CYS A 371 8.93 13.41 12.22
N ALA A 372 8.70 12.25 12.85
CA ALA A 372 9.74 11.25 13.02
C ALA A 372 10.24 10.72 11.66
N LEU A 373 9.33 10.47 10.72
CA LEU A 373 9.66 10.05 9.35
C LEU A 373 10.34 11.16 8.54
N LEU A 374 9.91 12.41 8.69
CA LEU A 374 10.47 13.57 8.00
C LEU A 374 11.88 13.91 8.47
N ARG A 375 12.23 13.61 9.73
CA ARG A 375 13.57 13.83 10.25
C ARG A 375 14.63 13.12 9.41
N ASP A 376 14.47 11.83 9.20
CA ASP A 376 15.42 11.06 8.39
C ASP A 376 15.39 11.50 6.92
N PHE A 377 14.22 11.92 6.43
CA PHE A 377 14.02 12.30 5.03
C PHE A 377 14.60 13.67 4.67
N LEU A 378 14.55 14.65 5.58
CA LEU A 378 14.93 16.04 5.31
C LEU A 378 16.34 16.39 5.79
N PHE A 379 16.88 15.73 6.82
CA PHE A 379 18.19 16.09 7.38
C PHE A 379 19.34 15.90 6.41
N PHE A 380 19.28 14.84 5.61
CA PHE A 380 20.32 14.58 4.64
C PHE A 380 20.37 15.71 3.59
N GLY A 381 21.53 16.33 3.36
CA GLY A 381 21.70 17.37 2.34
C GLY A 381 20.87 18.64 2.61
N ALA A 382 20.44 18.87 3.85
CA ALA A 382 19.77 20.10 4.25
C ALA A 382 20.73 21.30 4.18
N PRO A 383 20.25 22.47 3.73
CA PRO A 383 21.02 23.72 3.80
C PRO A 383 21.43 24.04 5.25
N SER A 384 22.69 24.40 5.47
CA SER A 384 23.25 24.61 6.81
C SER A 384 22.53 25.71 7.60
N ASP A 385 22.01 26.72 6.92
CA ASP A 385 21.25 27.83 7.52
C ASP A 385 19.87 27.40 8.04
N LEU A 386 19.34 26.27 7.58
CA LEU A 386 18.04 25.74 7.98
C LEU A 386 18.13 24.64 9.05
N MET A 387 19.30 23.99 9.18
CA MET A 387 19.43 22.76 9.96
C MET A 387 19.02 22.91 11.43
N ASP A 388 19.44 24.00 12.09
CA ASP A 388 19.17 24.22 13.51
C ASP A 388 17.68 24.45 13.78
N ASP A 389 17.04 25.30 12.96
CA ASP A 389 15.61 25.56 13.06
C ASP A 389 14.79 24.30 12.74
N LEU A 390 15.18 23.55 11.71
CA LEU A 390 14.52 22.31 11.32
C LEU A 390 14.64 21.23 12.41
N ASP A 391 15.81 21.05 13.02
CA ASP A 391 15.99 20.10 14.13
C ASP A 391 15.14 20.48 15.34
N LYS A 392 15.13 21.77 15.70
CA LYS A 392 14.32 22.29 16.80
C LYS A 392 12.82 22.04 16.58
N GLN A 393 12.30 22.36 15.40
CA GLN A 393 10.89 22.17 15.07
C GLN A 393 10.51 20.69 15.02
N LEU A 394 11.33 19.84 14.39
CA LEU A 394 11.04 18.41 14.29
C LEU A 394 11.12 17.69 15.64
N ARG A 395 12.06 18.07 16.53
CA ARG A 395 12.08 17.54 17.91
C ARG A 395 10.83 17.91 18.68
N THR A 396 10.43 19.18 18.63
CA THR A 396 9.19 19.65 19.26
C THR A 396 7.99 18.87 18.74
N CYS A 397 7.92 18.69 17.42
CA CYS A 397 6.86 17.91 16.77
C CYS A 397 6.81 16.45 17.20
N MET A 398 7.96 15.77 17.32
CA MET A 398 8.01 14.36 17.76
C MET A 398 7.59 14.17 19.22
N THR A 399 7.68 15.22 20.05
CA THR A 399 7.28 15.17 21.46
C THR A 399 5.79 15.43 21.69
N LEU A 400 5.04 15.75 20.64
CA LEU A 400 3.59 15.94 20.72
C LEU A 400 2.89 14.67 21.23
N SER A 401 1.96 14.83 22.16
CA SER A 401 1.19 13.73 22.75
C SER A 401 -0.31 14.04 22.82
N GLY A 402 -1.09 12.98 22.68
CA GLY A 402 -2.55 12.92 22.51
C GLY A 402 -3.41 13.34 23.70
N LEU A 403 -2.83 13.55 24.88
CA LEU A 403 -3.54 13.52 26.17
C LEU A 403 -4.15 14.86 26.64
N ALA A 404 -4.13 15.93 25.84
CA ALA A 404 -4.50 17.27 26.31
C ALA A 404 -5.58 17.97 25.46
N SER A 405 -6.54 18.61 26.10
CA SER A 405 -7.58 19.43 25.47
C SER A 405 -7.07 20.74 24.83
N GLN A 406 -5.81 21.12 25.05
CA GLN A 406 -5.14 22.27 24.40
C GLN A 406 -4.37 21.89 23.11
N MET A 407 -4.54 20.64 22.65
CA MET A 407 -3.68 20.01 21.66
C MET A 407 -3.91 20.48 20.22
N GLU A 408 -5.14 20.81 19.82
CA GLU A 408 -5.44 21.24 18.45
C GLU A 408 -4.68 22.52 18.06
N VAL A 409 -4.61 23.49 18.98
CA VAL A 409 -3.89 24.75 18.77
C VAL A 409 -2.38 24.51 18.63
N HIS A 410 -1.82 23.65 19.49
CA HIS A 410 -0.38 23.36 19.46
C HIS A 410 0.02 22.54 18.23
N HIS A 411 -0.82 21.58 17.82
CA HIS A 411 -0.62 20.81 16.59
C HIS A 411 -0.64 21.70 15.35
N SER A 412 -1.67 22.55 15.22
CA SER A 412 -1.80 23.47 14.09
C SER A 412 -0.65 24.47 14.04
N LEU A 413 -0.16 24.95 15.18
CA LEU A 413 1.00 25.85 15.25
C LEU A 413 2.29 25.16 14.76
N VAL A 414 2.62 23.99 15.29
CA VAL A 414 3.84 23.25 14.91
C VAL A 414 3.79 22.86 13.44
N LEU A 415 2.64 22.37 12.96
CA LEU A 415 2.43 22.00 11.56
C LEU A 415 2.63 23.22 10.64
N ASN A 416 2.00 24.36 10.94
CA ASN A 416 2.13 25.57 10.12
C ASN A 416 3.55 26.15 10.17
N ASN A 417 4.23 26.12 11.31
CA ASN A 417 5.63 26.53 11.41
C ASN A 417 6.55 25.65 10.55
N LEU A 418 6.35 24.33 10.55
CA LEU A 418 7.11 23.42 9.69
C LEU A 418 6.83 23.68 8.20
N LYS A 419 5.57 23.80 7.80
CA LYS A 419 5.20 24.09 6.40
C LYS A 419 5.81 25.42 5.94
N THR A 420 5.67 26.49 6.71
CA THR A 420 6.19 27.82 6.36
C THR A 420 7.72 27.83 6.29
N LEU A 421 8.40 27.15 7.21
CA LEU A 421 9.86 27.02 7.21
C LEU A 421 10.36 26.33 5.93
N LEU A 422 9.74 25.21 5.55
CA LEU A 422 10.08 24.48 4.32
C LEU A 422 9.72 25.28 3.07
N TRP A 423 8.53 25.88 3.04
CA TRP A 423 8.04 26.68 1.91
C TRP A 423 8.95 27.87 1.61
N LYS A 424 9.30 28.65 2.64
CA LYS A 424 10.21 29.78 2.52
C LYS A 424 11.53 29.36 1.87
N LYS A 425 12.07 28.20 2.29
CA LYS A 425 13.35 27.74 1.75
C LYS A 425 13.26 27.33 0.29
N ILE A 426 12.18 26.66 -0.13
CA ILE A 426 12.02 26.25 -1.53
C ILE A 426 11.63 27.41 -2.44
N SER A 427 10.87 28.40 -1.95
CA SER A 427 10.48 29.59 -2.72
C SER A 427 11.66 30.53 -3.00
N ASP A 428 12.62 30.61 -2.07
CA ASP A 428 13.81 31.45 -2.22
C ASP A 428 14.83 30.85 -3.20
N THR A 429 14.74 29.54 -3.46
CA THR A 429 15.58 28.85 -4.44
C THR A 429 14.93 28.89 -5.82
N LYS A 430 15.72 29.06 -6.90
CA LYS A 430 15.30 29.13 -8.33
C LYS A 430 14.65 27.84 -8.88
N TYR A 431 14.04 26.99 -8.04
CA TYR A 431 13.46 25.70 -8.40
C TYR A 431 11.92 25.71 -8.42
N SER A 432 11.30 26.90 -8.58
CA SER A 432 9.86 27.05 -8.81
C SER A 432 9.45 26.58 -10.21
#